data_AF-A0A232EKX5-F1
#
_entry.id   AF-A0A232EKX5-F1
#
_cell.length_a   1.000
_cell.length_b   1.000
_cell.length_c   1.000
_cell.angle_alpha   90.00
_cell.angle_beta   90.00
_cell.angle_gamma   90.00
#
_symmetry.space_group_name_H-M   'P 1'
#
loop_
_entity.id
_entity.type
_entity.pdbx_description
1 polymer ?
#
loop_
_entity_poly.entity_id
_entity_poly.type
_entity_poly.pdbx_seq_one_letter_code
_entity_poly.pdbx_strand_id
1 'polypeptide(L)'
;MFCSIIRNNGFNYLSCINCISPFKNASMTKSIYPMLMLQDKKLADLAEEQEIFDKSKKLVMNVRVNLSESESESIDQEIIESIPIEKVPYKEDQYQHSFNINRNHYKHIVGVKGTMLQKLCSETKTIIRVSKKKKHVVIIGSIQKRIIHAKRRIDNLIQSSNNKLSFTHFISIPTNVSEVQQHFLKFKEDVLINCDKEATGIDKDMFQKPEKLHLTICMLHLLEDTDQRKAIRALNACKKEIIDPILQEKGPLTIEFRGLKCMERNSTKAKVLYAKVQEETGQLQKIADQISKYFVQQGFSRKEHDNVTLHMTVINTFYLKKKKQKFMHKNFDATQILKDHENTYFGKINLSTFHLSQLTAKSADGYFEATAKIEL
;
A
#
# COMPACT_ATOMS: atom_id res chain seq x y z
N MET A 1 20.36 -44.87 9.12
CA MET A 1 19.71 -46.19 9.16
C MET A 1 18.24 -45.99 8.90
N PHE A 2 17.76 -46.55 7.79
CA PHE A 2 16.37 -46.60 7.35
C PHE A 2 15.49 -47.30 8.39
N CYS A 3 14.24 -46.84 8.57
CA CYS A 3 13.06 -47.63 8.22
C CYS A 3 11.76 -46.84 8.40
N SER A 4 11.03 -46.71 7.30
CA SER A 4 9.63 -46.33 7.23
C SER A 4 8.72 -47.44 7.75
N ILE A 5 7.61 -47.09 8.41
CA ILE A 5 6.37 -47.87 8.32
C ILE A 5 5.19 -46.90 8.17
N ILE A 6 4.63 -46.90 6.96
CA ILE A 6 3.25 -46.49 6.69
C ILE A 6 2.39 -47.75 6.81
N ARG A 7 1.27 -47.70 7.54
CA ARG A 7 0.04 -48.43 7.18
C ARG A 7 -1.19 -47.83 7.86
N ASN A 8 -2.22 -47.66 7.03
CA ASN A 8 -3.58 -47.20 7.31
C ASN A 8 -4.27 -47.95 8.46
N ASN A 9 -5.16 -47.25 9.18
CA ASN A 9 -6.58 -47.60 9.25
C ASN A 9 -7.37 -46.49 9.96
N GLY A 10 -8.53 -46.14 9.41
CA GLY A 10 -9.43 -45.12 9.93
C GLY A 10 -9.99 -45.50 11.30
N PHE A 11 -10.19 -44.49 12.14
CA PHE A 11 -11.01 -44.59 13.34
C PHE A 11 -11.82 -43.32 13.54
N ASN A 12 -13.11 -43.54 13.78
CA ASN A 12 -14.18 -42.58 14.01
C ASN A 12 -13.84 -41.59 15.14
N TYR A 13 -14.09 -40.31 14.89
CA TYR A 13 -14.31 -39.32 15.93
C TYR A 13 -15.64 -39.64 16.61
N LEU A 14 -15.64 -40.36 17.73
CA LEU A 14 -16.61 -40.18 18.81
C LEU A 14 -16.16 -40.94 20.07
N SER A 15 -16.30 -40.26 21.21
CA SER A 15 -16.21 -40.77 22.58
C SER A 15 -14.81 -41.14 23.11
N CYS A 16 -14.27 -40.28 23.98
CA CYS A 16 -13.66 -40.68 25.26
C CYS A 16 -13.30 -39.39 26.05
N ILE A 17 -14.34 -38.68 26.49
CA ILE A 17 -14.24 -37.84 27.69
C ILE A 17 -14.52 -38.78 28.86
N ASN A 18 -13.60 -38.79 29.83
CA ASN A 18 -13.62 -39.49 31.12
C ASN A 18 -12.63 -40.65 31.23
N CYS A 19 -11.38 -40.30 31.57
CA CYS A 19 -10.59 -41.00 32.59
C CYS A 19 -9.44 -40.08 33.01
N ILE A 20 -9.69 -39.21 34.00
CA ILE A 20 -8.62 -38.53 34.75
C ILE A 20 -8.81 -38.89 36.23
N SER A 21 -7.85 -39.61 36.78
CA SER A 21 -7.52 -39.57 38.21
C SER A 21 -5.98 -39.61 38.36
N PRO A 22 -5.42 -39.10 39.47
CA PRO A 22 -4.35 -38.12 39.35
C PRO A 22 -2.97 -38.70 39.68
N PHE A 23 -2.07 -38.70 38.71
CA PHE A 23 -0.63 -38.76 38.99
C PHE A 23 -0.03 -37.35 38.94
N LYS A 24 0.29 -36.85 40.13
CA LYS A 24 1.07 -35.64 40.38
C LYS A 24 2.43 -35.76 39.70
N ASN A 25 2.67 -34.99 38.64
CA ASN A 25 4.00 -34.56 38.24
C ASN A 25 3.92 -33.12 37.72
N ALA A 26 4.07 -32.16 38.62
CA ALA A 26 3.93 -30.72 38.39
C ALA A 26 5.13 -30.08 37.66
N SER A 27 5.99 -30.86 36.99
CA SER A 27 7.21 -30.36 36.33
C SER A 27 7.19 -30.42 34.80
N MET A 28 6.23 -31.08 34.15
CA MET A 28 6.13 -31.10 32.67
C MET A 28 5.00 -30.24 32.10
N THR A 29 4.00 -29.87 32.89
CA THR A 29 2.83 -29.09 32.43
C THR A 29 3.11 -27.60 32.26
N LYS A 30 4.18 -27.06 32.85
CA LYS A 30 4.57 -25.64 32.69
C LYS A 30 5.36 -25.33 31.40
N SER A 31 5.89 -26.35 30.70
CA SER A 31 6.70 -26.15 29.49
C SER A 31 5.92 -26.34 28.18
N ILE A 32 4.87 -27.17 28.17
CA ILE A 32 4.16 -27.56 26.94
C ILE A 32 3.03 -26.57 26.60
N TYR A 33 2.35 -26.02 27.61
CA TYR A 33 1.25 -25.06 27.41
C TYR A 33 1.65 -23.77 26.66
N PRO A 34 2.78 -23.10 27.00
CA PRO A 34 3.24 -21.96 26.22
C PRO A 34 3.57 -22.33 24.78
N MET A 35 4.10 -23.53 24.54
CA MET A 35 4.51 -24.01 23.22
C MET A 35 3.31 -24.31 22.31
N LEU A 36 2.26 -24.94 22.85
CA LEU A 36 0.99 -25.18 22.16
C LEU A 36 0.29 -23.85 21.80
N MET A 37 0.22 -22.91 22.74
CA MET A 37 -0.37 -21.58 22.49
C MET A 37 0.41 -20.77 21.43
N LEU A 38 1.74 -20.96 21.36
CA LEU A 38 2.59 -20.36 20.31
C LEU A 38 2.40 -21.03 18.95
N GLN A 39 2.18 -22.35 18.91
CA GLN A 39 1.84 -23.08 17.68
C GLN A 39 0.45 -22.71 17.15
N ASP A 40 -0.55 -22.62 18.03
CA ASP A 40 -1.91 -22.21 17.66
C ASP A 40 -1.95 -20.78 17.13
N LYS A 41 -1.18 -19.87 17.75
CA LYS A 41 -1.03 -18.50 17.26
C LYS A 41 -0.37 -18.43 15.89
N LYS A 42 0.70 -19.23 15.66
CA LYS A 42 1.34 -19.33 14.34
C LYS A 42 0.39 -19.89 13.28
N LEU A 43 -0.39 -20.92 13.59
CA LEU A 43 -1.38 -21.46 12.66
C LEU A 43 -2.49 -20.45 12.33
N ALA A 44 -2.99 -19.73 13.34
CA ALA A 44 -4.00 -18.69 13.15
C ALA A 44 -3.47 -17.53 12.31
N ASP A 45 -2.24 -17.08 12.58
CA ASP A 45 -1.56 -16.06 11.78
C ASP A 45 -1.46 -16.54 10.33
N LEU A 46 -0.97 -17.77 10.06
CA LEU A 46 -0.85 -18.36 8.72
C LEU A 46 -2.19 -18.49 7.98
N ALA A 47 -3.27 -18.88 8.67
CA ALA A 47 -4.60 -18.95 8.07
C ALA A 47 -5.13 -17.58 7.68
N GLU A 48 -4.95 -16.57 8.54
CA GLU A 48 -5.24 -15.17 8.21
C GLU A 48 -4.34 -14.69 7.05
N GLU A 49 -3.09 -15.15 6.98
CA GLU A 49 -2.19 -14.81 5.88
C GLU A 49 -2.68 -15.31 4.52
N GLN A 50 -3.14 -16.57 4.48
CA GLN A 50 -3.68 -17.22 3.28
C GLN A 50 -5.00 -16.59 2.83
N GLU A 51 -5.93 -16.34 3.75
CA GLU A 51 -7.22 -15.71 3.42
C GLU A 51 -7.03 -14.30 2.83
N ILE A 52 -6.08 -13.53 3.37
CA ILE A 52 -5.72 -12.22 2.83
C ILE A 52 -5.13 -12.37 1.42
N PHE A 53 -4.24 -13.33 1.21
CA PHE A 53 -3.63 -13.58 -0.09
C PHE A 53 -4.70 -13.90 -1.15
N ASP A 54 -5.66 -14.74 -0.82
CA ASP A 54 -6.76 -15.10 -1.73
C ASP A 54 -7.67 -13.91 -2.03
N LYS A 55 -7.97 -13.08 -1.02
CA LYS A 55 -8.71 -11.80 -1.21
C LYS A 55 -7.94 -10.83 -2.10
N SER A 56 -6.64 -10.70 -1.88
CA SER A 56 -5.75 -9.89 -2.71
C SER A 56 -5.78 -10.36 -4.16
N LYS A 57 -5.60 -11.66 -4.39
CA LYS A 57 -5.65 -12.26 -5.73
C LYS A 57 -6.98 -12.01 -6.43
N LYS A 58 -8.12 -12.22 -5.74
CA LYS A 58 -9.45 -11.96 -6.30
C LYS A 58 -9.62 -10.49 -6.69
N LEU A 59 -9.16 -9.55 -5.85
CA LEU A 59 -9.26 -8.13 -6.15
C LEU A 59 -8.39 -7.72 -7.35
N VAL A 60 -7.19 -8.29 -7.52
CA VAL A 60 -6.38 -8.04 -8.73
C VAL A 60 -7.09 -8.55 -9.98
N MET A 61 -7.70 -9.74 -9.91
CA MET A 61 -8.49 -10.29 -11.02
C MET A 61 -9.65 -9.34 -11.39
N ASN A 62 -10.38 -8.81 -10.42
CA ASN A 62 -11.44 -7.83 -10.68
C ASN A 62 -10.88 -6.53 -11.31
N VAL A 63 -9.72 -6.03 -10.86
CA VAL A 63 -9.08 -4.86 -11.51
C VAL A 63 -8.79 -5.11 -12.99
N ARG A 64 -8.39 -6.34 -13.33
CA ARG A 64 -8.11 -6.78 -14.70
C ARG A 64 -9.38 -6.92 -15.55
N VAL A 65 -10.50 -7.33 -14.96
CA VAL A 65 -11.81 -7.46 -15.63
C VAL A 65 -12.45 -6.09 -15.89
N ASN A 66 -12.37 -5.15 -14.94
CA ASN A 66 -12.96 -3.80 -15.04
C ASN A 66 -12.22 -2.85 -16.03
N LEU A 67 -11.51 -3.38 -17.03
CA LEU A 67 -10.87 -2.65 -18.14
C LEU A 67 -11.59 -2.86 -19.49
N SER A 68 -12.78 -3.45 -19.46
CA SER A 68 -13.75 -3.51 -20.58
C SER A 68 -15.15 -3.10 -20.08
N GLU A 69 -15.92 -2.41 -20.91
CA GLU A 69 -17.05 -1.52 -20.58
C GLU A 69 -18.28 -2.10 -19.83
N SER A 70 -19.02 -1.20 -19.16
CA SER A 70 -20.43 -1.26 -18.69
C SER A 70 -20.79 -2.12 -17.45
N GLU A 71 -20.51 -1.62 -16.23
CA GLU A 71 -20.61 -2.43 -15.00
C GLU A 71 -21.28 -1.75 -13.76
N SER A 72 -22.13 -0.72 -13.90
CA SER A 72 -22.59 -0.02 -12.67
C SER A 72 -23.58 -0.81 -11.80
N GLU A 73 -24.35 -1.75 -12.37
CA GLU A 73 -25.35 -2.54 -11.61
C GLU A 73 -24.87 -3.95 -11.25
N SER A 74 -23.98 -4.55 -12.04
CA SER A 74 -23.40 -5.89 -11.80
C SER A 74 -22.40 -5.90 -10.64
N ILE A 75 -21.60 -4.84 -10.50
CA ILE A 75 -20.60 -4.68 -9.42
C ILE A 75 -21.23 -4.72 -8.04
N ASP A 76 -22.43 -4.15 -7.89
CA ASP A 76 -23.09 -4.09 -6.59
C ASP A 76 -23.52 -5.47 -6.10
N GLN A 77 -23.98 -6.35 -7.00
CA GLN A 77 -24.34 -7.74 -6.69
C GLN A 77 -23.12 -8.63 -6.41
N GLU A 78 -22.02 -8.44 -7.13
CA GLU A 78 -20.83 -9.27 -6.95
C GLU A 78 -20.06 -8.93 -5.65
N ILE A 79 -20.07 -7.64 -5.23
CA ILE A 79 -19.57 -7.22 -3.91
C ILE A 79 -20.47 -7.78 -2.78
N ILE A 80 -21.79 -7.85 -3.01
CA ILE A 80 -22.79 -8.38 -2.07
C ILE A 80 -22.51 -9.85 -1.70
N GLU A 81 -22.05 -10.68 -2.64
CA GLU A 81 -21.79 -12.12 -2.42
C GLU A 81 -20.45 -12.43 -1.75
N SER A 82 -19.54 -11.45 -1.63
CA SER A 82 -18.18 -11.68 -1.13
C SER A 82 -18.00 -11.51 0.39
N ILE A 83 -19.00 -10.96 1.09
CA ILE A 83 -18.90 -10.69 2.53
C ILE A 83 -19.36 -11.93 3.30
N PRO A 84 -18.49 -12.56 4.14
CA PRO A 84 -18.89 -13.71 4.93
C PRO A 84 -19.90 -13.27 5.99
N ILE A 85 -21.17 -13.65 5.79
CA ILE A 85 -22.28 -13.36 6.70
C ILE A 85 -22.79 -14.68 7.28
N GLU A 86 -22.67 -14.83 8.58
CA GLU A 86 -23.04 -16.05 9.30
C GLU A 86 -24.41 -15.89 9.97
N LYS A 87 -25.19 -16.97 10.05
CA LYS A 87 -26.37 -17.01 10.91
C LYS A 87 -25.96 -17.12 12.38
N VAL A 88 -26.60 -16.37 13.27
CA VAL A 88 -26.31 -16.40 14.71
C VAL A 88 -26.97 -17.65 15.33
N PRO A 89 -26.20 -18.61 15.89
CA PRO A 89 -26.72 -19.92 16.29
C PRO A 89 -27.82 -19.92 17.36
N TYR A 90 -27.92 -18.84 18.13
CA TYR A 90 -28.83 -18.71 19.28
C TYR A 90 -30.00 -17.73 19.04
N LYS A 91 -30.15 -17.21 17.81
CA LYS A 91 -31.24 -16.31 17.42
C LYS A 91 -31.66 -16.62 15.99
N GLU A 92 -32.81 -17.28 15.83
CA GLU A 92 -33.22 -17.88 14.56
C GLU A 92 -33.44 -16.87 13.40
N ASP A 93 -33.49 -15.56 13.68
CA ASP A 93 -33.68 -14.50 12.68
C ASP A 93 -32.56 -13.45 12.61
N GLN A 94 -31.32 -13.77 13.05
CA GLN A 94 -30.21 -12.81 13.02
C GLN A 94 -28.99 -13.33 12.28
N TYR A 95 -28.36 -12.41 11.57
CA TYR A 95 -27.11 -12.59 10.86
C TYR A 95 -26.02 -11.74 11.52
N GLN A 96 -24.76 -12.17 11.40
CA GLN A 96 -23.61 -11.42 11.83
C GLN A 96 -22.51 -11.37 10.76
N HIS A 97 -21.76 -10.28 10.76
CA HIS A 97 -20.49 -10.15 10.05
C HIS A 97 -19.45 -9.56 10.99
N SER A 98 -18.26 -10.17 11.01
CA SER A 98 -17.14 -9.73 11.85
C SER A 98 -15.92 -9.44 11.01
N PHE A 99 -15.17 -8.39 11.36
CA PHE A 99 -13.93 -8.03 10.69
C PHE A 99 -12.98 -7.24 11.61
N ASN A 100 -11.69 -7.27 11.28
CA ASN A 100 -10.64 -6.56 12.00
C ASN A 100 -10.49 -5.11 11.49
N ILE A 101 -10.12 -4.21 12.39
CA ILE A 101 -9.84 -2.79 12.09
C ILE A 101 -8.49 -2.35 12.67
N ASN A 102 -7.85 -1.36 12.06
CA ASN A 102 -6.67 -0.73 12.67
C ASN A 102 -7.10 0.04 13.93
N ARG A 103 -6.24 0.08 14.96
CA ARG A 103 -6.51 0.79 16.23
C ARG A 103 -6.83 2.27 16.00
N ASN A 104 -6.27 2.87 14.96
CA ASN A 104 -6.49 4.27 14.60
C ASN A 104 -7.91 4.55 14.08
N HIS A 105 -8.61 3.55 13.55
CA HIS A 105 -9.98 3.70 13.03
C HIS A 105 -11.05 3.67 14.11
N TYR A 106 -10.75 3.11 15.29
CA TYR A 106 -11.70 3.00 16.40
C TYR A 106 -12.38 4.33 16.73
N LYS A 107 -11.59 5.40 16.88
CA LYS A 107 -12.11 6.73 17.25
C LYS A 107 -13.03 7.31 16.18
N HIS A 108 -12.81 6.95 14.92
CA HIS A 108 -13.61 7.44 13.80
C HIS A 108 -14.95 6.70 13.74
N ILE A 109 -14.95 5.38 13.94
CA ILE A 109 -16.19 4.58 13.92
C ILE A 109 -17.08 4.91 15.13
N VAL A 110 -16.48 5.06 16.31
CA VAL A 110 -17.22 5.35 17.55
C VAL A 110 -17.67 6.82 17.60
N GLY A 111 -16.78 7.74 17.24
CA GLY A 111 -17.04 9.18 17.33
C GLY A 111 -17.05 9.70 18.76
N VAL A 112 -17.19 11.02 18.90
CA VAL A 112 -17.24 11.69 20.20
C VAL A 112 -18.47 11.20 20.98
N LYS A 113 -18.25 10.68 22.19
CA LYS A 113 -19.30 10.09 23.06
C LYS A 113 -20.13 8.97 22.39
N GLY A 114 -19.62 8.30 21.35
CA GLY A 114 -20.35 7.23 20.67
C GLY A 114 -21.40 7.70 19.65
N THR A 115 -21.46 9.00 19.37
CA THR A 115 -22.48 9.59 18.48
C THR A 115 -22.45 9.04 17.05
N MET A 116 -21.26 8.78 16.50
CA MET A 116 -21.13 8.21 15.15
C MET A 116 -21.59 6.75 15.12
N LEU A 117 -21.27 5.97 16.16
CA LEU A 117 -21.73 4.58 16.27
C LEU A 117 -23.27 4.52 16.36
N GLN A 118 -23.89 5.39 17.16
CA GLN A 118 -25.35 5.50 17.25
C GLN A 118 -25.96 5.84 15.89
N LYS A 119 -25.37 6.79 15.16
CA LYS A 119 -25.80 7.15 13.80
C LYS A 119 -25.72 5.96 12.84
N LEU A 120 -24.59 5.24 12.83
CA LEU A 120 -24.40 4.05 11.99
C LEU A 120 -25.44 2.97 12.31
N CYS A 121 -25.70 2.68 13.59
CA CYS A 121 -26.73 1.72 14.00
C CYS A 121 -28.13 2.15 13.55
N SER A 122 -28.48 3.43 13.74
CA SER A 122 -29.80 3.98 13.39
C SER A 122 -30.06 3.98 11.88
N GLU A 123 -29.11 4.44 11.07
CA GLU A 123 -29.31 4.56 9.62
C GLU A 123 -29.33 3.20 8.91
N THR A 124 -28.58 2.22 9.43
CA THR A 124 -28.48 0.88 8.83
C THR A 124 -29.49 -0.10 9.42
N LYS A 125 -30.13 0.27 10.54
CA LYS A 125 -30.99 -0.61 11.35
C LYS A 125 -30.28 -1.91 11.74
N THR A 126 -29.02 -1.77 12.20
CA THR A 126 -28.16 -2.87 12.69
C THR A 126 -27.63 -2.56 14.09
N ILE A 127 -27.13 -3.58 14.77
CA ILE A 127 -26.37 -3.45 16.01
C ILE A 127 -24.89 -3.57 15.65
N ILE A 128 -24.11 -2.53 15.93
CA ILE A 128 -22.66 -2.51 15.68
C ILE A 128 -21.93 -2.51 17.01
N ARG A 129 -21.07 -3.51 17.22
CA ARG A 129 -20.20 -3.61 18.39
C ARG A 129 -18.76 -3.41 17.95
N VAL A 130 -18.07 -2.48 18.59
CA VAL A 130 -16.68 -2.13 18.26
C VAL A 130 -15.81 -2.38 19.49
N SER A 131 -14.78 -3.21 19.36
CA SER A 131 -13.83 -3.46 20.46
C SER A 131 -12.48 -2.84 20.20
N LYS A 132 -12.08 -1.89 21.05
CA LYS A 132 -10.74 -1.27 21.00
C LYS A 132 -9.63 -2.28 21.32
N LYS A 133 -9.87 -3.18 22.29
CA LYS A 133 -8.86 -4.14 22.77
C LYS A 133 -8.60 -5.24 21.74
N LYS A 134 -9.68 -5.83 21.21
CA LYS A 134 -9.62 -6.93 20.26
C LYS A 134 -9.54 -6.45 18.80
N LYS A 135 -9.50 -5.13 18.54
CA LYS A 135 -9.41 -4.53 17.20
C LYS A 135 -10.43 -5.09 16.18
N HIS A 136 -11.64 -5.38 16.63
CA HIS A 136 -12.66 -6.00 15.77
C HIS A 136 -13.98 -5.24 15.85
N VAL A 137 -14.75 -5.37 14.78
CA VAL A 137 -16.12 -4.90 14.63
C VAL A 137 -17.02 -6.10 14.39
N VAL A 138 -18.15 -6.16 15.08
CA VAL A 138 -19.24 -7.10 14.80
C VAL A 138 -20.48 -6.32 14.41
N ILE A 139 -21.03 -6.62 13.24
CA ILE A 139 -22.30 -6.07 12.76
C ILE A 139 -23.34 -7.18 12.86
N ILE A 140 -24.45 -6.91 13.54
CA ILE A 140 -25.56 -7.86 13.71
C ILE A 140 -26.82 -7.22 13.14
N GLY A 141 -27.56 -7.96 12.31
CA GLY A 141 -28.79 -7.48 11.70
C GLY A 141 -29.75 -8.61 11.36
N SER A 142 -31.03 -8.31 11.21
CA SER A 142 -32.05 -9.30 10.82
C SER A 142 -32.04 -9.64 9.33
N ILE A 143 -31.38 -8.82 8.50
CA ILE A 143 -31.34 -8.98 7.05
C ILE A 143 -29.90 -8.74 6.57
N GLN A 144 -29.38 -9.64 5.72
CA GLN A 144 -28.02 -9.57 5.19
C GLN A 144 -27.72 -8.23 4.47
N LYS A 145 -28.66 -7.73 3.65
CA LYS A 145 -28.53 -6.42 2.97
C LYS A 145 -28.24 -5.25 3.94
N ARG A 146 -28.78 -5.28 5.16
CA ARG A 146 -28.52 -4.24 6.17
C ARG A 146 -27.11 -4.33 6.74
N ILE A 147 -26.59 -5.55 6.92
CA ILE A 147 -25.21 -5.79 7.35
C ILE A 147 -24.24 -5.29 6.30
N ILE A 148 -24.52 -5.56 5.02
CA ILE A 148 -23.70 -5.08 3.90
C ILE A 148 -23.71 -3.55 3.84
N HIS A 149 -24.89 -2.93 3.95
CA HIS A 149 -25.00 -1.47 4.01
C HIS A 149 -24.17 -0.90 5.18
N ALA A 150 -24.28 -1.48 6.38
CA ALA A 150 -23.48 -1.05 7.52
C ALA A 150 -21.97 -1.20 7.30
N LYS A 151 -21.53 -2.31 6.70
CA LYS A 151 -20.12 -2.54 6.36
C LYS A 151 -19.61 -1.46 5.40
N ARG A 152 -20.35 -1.19 4.32
CA ARG A 152 -20.02 -0.13 3.36
C ARG A 152 -19.92 1.25 4.03
N ARG A 153 -20.83 1.58 4.94
CA ARG A 153 -20.79 2.86 5.68
C ARG A 153 -19.55 2.97 6.58
N ILE A 154 -19.16 1.87 7.23
CA ILE A 154 -17.92 1.82 8.02
C ILE A 154 -16.68 1.95 7.12
N ASP A 155 -16.65 1.25 5.99
CA ASP A 155 -15.52 1.30 5.05
C ASP A 155 -15.30 2.70 4.49
N ASN A 156 -16.38 3.37 4.07
CA ASN A 156 -16.32 4.76 3.60
C ASN A 156 -15.77 5.70 4.69
N LEU A 157 -16.16 5.47 5.95
CA LEU A 157 -15.66 6.25 7.07
C LEU A 157 -14.16 5.99 7.32
N ILE A 158 -13.72 4.73 7.27
CA ILE A 158 -12.31 4.35 7.37
C ILE A 158 -11.51 5.02 6.25
N GLN A 159 -11.97 4.92 5.01
CA GLN A 159 -11.33 5.53 3.85
C GLN A 159 -11.21 7.05 4.01
N SER A 160 -12.28 7.71 4.45
CA SER A 160 -12.27 9.17 4.70
C SER A 160 -11.27 9.57 5.79
N SER A 161 -11.04 8.71 6.79
CA SER A 161 -10.06 8.93 7.84
C SER A 161 -8.63 8.71 7.35
N ASN A 162 -8.42 7.70 6.51
CA ASN A 162 -7.13 7.40 5.89
C ASN A 162 -6.62 8.54 5.01
N ASN A 163 -7.52 9.24 4.30
CA ASN A 163 -7.16 10.40 3.48
C ASN A 163 -6.48 11.52 4.28
N LYS A 164 -6.67 11.58 5.60
CA LYS A 164 -6.07 12.57 6.50
C LYS A 164 -4.74 12.12 7.10
N LEU A 165 -4.33 10.88 6.86
CA LEU A 165 -3.08 10.35 7.39
C LEU A 165 -1.88 10.84 6.58
N SER A 166 -0.77 11.02 7.27
CA SER A 166 0.52 11.21 6.62
C SER A 166 1.00 9.89 6.01
N PHE A 167 1.61 9.97 4.84
CA PHE A 167 2.27 8.82 4.25
C PHE A 167 3.47 8.39 5.09
N THR A 168 3.74 7.09 5.04
CA THR A 168 4.81 6.42 5.80
C THR A 168 5.73 5.63 4.87
N HIS A 169 5.17 5.09 3.79
CA HIS A 169 5.83 4.24 2.82
C HIS A 169 5.44 4.68 1.41
N PHE A 170 6.13 4.14 0.42
CA PHE A 170 5.80 4.32 -0.98
C PHE A 170 6.33 3.15 -1.81
N ILE A 171 5.69 2.91 -2.95
CA ILE A 171 6.17 1.99 -3.97
C ILE A 171 6.93 2.80 -5.00
N SER A 172 8.13 2.36 -5.37
CA SER A 172 8.96 3.05 -6.33
C SER A 172 9.76 2.12 -7.23
N ILE A 173 10.19 2.67 -8.36
CA ILE A 173 11.24 2.10 -9.21
C ILE A 173 12.51 2.91 -8.92
N PRO A 174 13.57 2.30 -8.37
CA PRO A 174 14.86 2.97 -8.20
C PRO A 174 15.44 3.35 -9.56
N THR A 175 15.91 4.59 -9.70
CA THR A 175 16.55 5.09 -10.92
C THR A 175 17.98 5.57 -10.67
N ASN A 176 18.49 5.33 -9.46
CA ASN A 176 19.80 5.75 -8.97
C ASN A 176 20.95 4.87 -9.52
N VAL A 177 20.92 4.49 -10.79
CA VAL A 177 22.06 3.82 -11.44
C VAL A 177 23.18 4.83 -11.73
N SER A 178 24.42 4.35 -11.89
CA SER A 178 25.60 5.21 -12.04
C SER A 178 25.47 6.25 -13.16
N GLU A 179 24.99 5.84 -14.35
CA GLU A 179 24.78 6.75 -15.49
C GLU A 179 23.82 7.90 -15.11
N VAL A 180 22.67 7.56 -14.52
CA VAL A 180 21.64 8.53 -14.12
C VAL A 180 22.15 9.48 -13.04
N GLN A 181 22.86 8.96 -12.04
CA GLN A 181 23.46 9.79 -11.01
C GLN A 181 24.49 10.77 -11.57
N GLN A 182 25.35 10.33 -12.49
CA GLN A 182 26.38 11.16 -13.10
C GLN A 182 25.78 12.29 -13.93
N HIS A 183 24.80 12.00 -14.79
CA HIS A 183 24.14 13.04 -15.59
C HIS A 183 23.30 13.99 -14.73
N PHE A 184 22.64 13.48 -13.69
CA PHE A 184 21.96 14.33 -12.71
C PHE A 184 22.92 15.30 -12.01
N LEU A 185 24.11 14.83 -11.62
CA LEU A 185 25.13 15.68 -10.98
C LEU A 185 25.66 16.74 -11.94
N LYS A 186 25.91 16.40 -13.21
CA LYS A 186 26.29 17.37 -14.25
C LYS A 186 25.20 18.43 -14.46
N PHE A 187 23.94 18.01 -14.55
CA PHE A 187 22.80 18.93 -14.60
C PHE A 187 22.77 19.88 -13.40
N LYS A 188 22.95 19.34 -12.19
CA LYS A 188 22.98 20.13 -10.97
C LYS A 188 24.11 21.17 -10.98
N GLU A 189 25.31 20.77 -11.40
CA GLU A 189 26.46 21.65 -11.51
C GLU A 189 26.20 22.77 -12.52
N ASP A 190 25.71 22.43 -13.70
CA ASP A 190 25.40 23.40 -14.76
C ASP A 190 24.37 24.44 -14.30
N VAL A 191 23.26 24.00 -13.69
CA VAL A 191 22.25 24.92 -13.14
C VAL A 191 22.84 25.83 -12.07
N LEU A 192 23.69 25.32 -11.18
CA LEU A 192 24.29 26.13 -10.11
C LEU A 192 25.35 27.13 -10.61
N ILE A 193 25.95 26.89 -11.78
CA ILE A 193 26.90 27.80 -12.42
C ILE A 193 26.15 28.86 -13.24
N ASN A 194 25.15 28.45 -14.01
CA ASN A 194 24.52 29.28 -15.03
C ASN A 194 23.28 30.04 -14.53
N CYS A 195 22.66 29.61 -13.43
CA CYS A 195 21.48 30.29 -12.88
C CYS A 195 21.86 31.16 -11.68
N ASP A 196 21.62 32.47 -11.81
CA ASP A 196 21.79 33.40 -10.70
C ASP A 196 20.82 33.07 -9.57
N LYS A 197 21.36 32.86 -8.37
CA LYS A 197 20.59 32.46 -7.19
C LYS A 197 19.64 33.55 -6.70
N GLU A 198 20.03 34.82 -6.77
CA GLU A 198 19.22 35.93 -6.26
C GLU A 198 18.03 36.19 -7.18
N ALA A 199 18.22 36.06 -8.50
CA ALA A 199 17.19 36.19 -9.50
C ALA A 199 16.23 34.99 -9.54
N THR A 200 16.75 33.77 -9.48
CA THR A 200 15.92 32.55 -9.63
C THR A 200 15.38 32.01 -8.30
N GLY A 201 16.03 32.31 -7.18
CA GLY A 201 15.72 31.74 -5.87
C GLY A 201 16.20 30.30 -5.66
N ILE A 202 16.96 29.72 -6.59
CA ILE A 202 17.38 28.32 -6.51
C ILE A 202 18.52 28.11 -5.50
N ASP A 203 18.43 27.07 -4.69
CA ASP A 203 19.48 26.72 -3.71
C ASP A 203 19.94 25.27 -3.92
N LYS A 204 21.24 25.03 -3.75
CA LYS A 204 21.84 23.69 -3.86
C LYS A 204 21.17 22.63 -2.99
N ASP A 205 20.55 23.02 -1.87
CA ASP A 205 19.81 22.13 -0.96
C ASP A 205 18.42 21.72 -1.51
N MET A 206 17.94 22.35 -2.60
CA MET A 206 16.69 21.98 -3.28
C MET A 206 16.87 20.79 -4.22
N PHE A 207 18.09 20.45 -4.60
CA PHE A 207 18.36 19.32 -5.49
C PHE A 207 18.21 18.00 -4.74
N GLN A 208 17.64 17.01 -5.42
CA GLN A 208 17.56 15.64 -4.91
C GLN A 208 18.96 15.08 -4.63
N LYS A 209 19.04 14.11 -3.72
CA LYS A 209 20.26 13.33 -3.53
C LYS A 209 20.38 12.28 -4.64
N PRO A 210 21.56 12.09 -5.27
CA PRO A 210 21.74 11.12 -6.35
C PRO A 210 21.30 9.71 -5.94
N GLU A 211 21.60 9.32 -4.70
CA GLU A 211 21.27 7.99 -4.19
C GLU A 211 19.77 7.80 -4.02
N LYS A 212 18.97 8.88 -3.98
CA LYS A 212 17.51 8.90 -3.80
C LYS A 212 16.72 9.13 -5.09
N LEU A 213 17.35 9.10 -6.26
CA LEU A 213 16.62 9.20 -7.53
C LEU A 213 15.72 7.96 -7.73
N HIS A 214 14.44 8.21 -8.00
CA HIS A 214 13.43 7.16 -8.18
C HIS A 214 12.19 7.68 -8.93
N LEU A 215 11.37 6.76 -9.42
CA LEU A 215 9.98 7.00 -9.82
C LEU A 215 9.05 6.60 -8.69
N THR A 216 8.18 7.51 -8.22
CA THR A 216 7.13 7.15 -7.27
C THR A 216 5.91 6.59 -8.00
N ILE A 217 5.46 5.41 -7.59
CA ILE A 217 4.28 4.73 -8.15
C ILE A 217 3.06 4.92 -7.27
N CYS A 218 3.21 4.74 -5.96
CA CYS A 218 2.09 4.82 -5.03
C CYS A 218 2.57 5.23 -3.63
N MET A 219 1.92 6.22 -3.02
CA MET A 219 2.20 6.67 -1.66
C MET A 219 1.29 5.94 -0.66
N LEU A 220 1.82 5.49 0.48
CA LEU A 220 1.13 4.56 1.38
C LEU A 220 1.10 5.00 2.85
N HIS A 221 0.00 4.70 3.54
CA HIS A 221 -0.14 4.80 5.00
C HIS A 221 -0.17 3.40 5.64
N LEU A 222 0.99 2.89 6.05
CA LEU A 222 1.13 1.61 6.75
C LEU A 222 1.46 1.91 8.22
N LEU A 223 0.47 1.76 9.11
CA LEU A 223 0.55 2.26 10.48
C LEU A 223 0.96 1.19 11.50
N GLU A 224 0.69 -0.07 11.19
CA GLU A 224 1.02 -1.23 12.01
C GLU A 224 1.75 -2.30 11.17
N ASP A 225 2.48 -3.21 11.82
CA ASP A 225 3.21 -4.29 11.12
C ASP A 225 2.29 -5.18 10.30
N THR A 226 1.03 -5.32 10.70
CA THR A 226 0.00 -6.02 9.92
C THR A 226 -0.27 -5.34 8.58
N ASP A 227 -0.24 -4.01 8.54
CA ASP A 227 -0.44 -3.25 7.30
C ASP A 227 0.76 -3.45 6.37
N GLN A 228 1.98 -3.48 6.93
CA GLN A 228 3.19 -3.79 6.16
C GLN A 228 3.13 -5.19 5.55
N ARG A 229 2.81 -6.23 6.34
CA ARG A 229 2.67 -7.60 5.81
C ARG A 229 1.64 -7.69 4.69
N LYS A 230 0.49 -7.02 4.84
CA LYS A 230 -0.55 -6.97 3.81
C LYS A 230 -0.06 -6.24 2.54
N ALA A 231 0.64 -5.12 2.70
CA ALA A 231 1.23 -4.38 1.58
C ALA A 231 2.29 -5.20 0.81
N ILE A 232 3.11 -5.98 1.52
CA ILE A 232 4.09 -6.90 0.89
C ILE A 232 3.37 -7.95 0.04
N ARG A 233 2.31 -8.57 0.57
CA ARG A 233 1.52 -9.56 -0.19
C ARG A 233 0.82 -8.91 -1.38
N ALA A 234 0.27 -7.72 -1.19
CA ALA A 234 -0.34 -6.94 -2.26
C ALA A 234 0.66 -6.66 -3.40
N LEU A 235 1.90 -6.27 -3.07
CA LEU A 235 2.95 -6.05 -4.06
C LEU A 235 3.34 -7.34 -4.81
N ASN A 236 3.45 -8.46 -4.10
CA ASN A 236 3.72 -9.77 -4.73
C ASN A 236 2.56 -10.23 -5.63
N ALA A 237 1.31 -9.97 -5.24
CA ALA A 237 0.14 -10.22 -6.08
C ALA A 237 0.18 -9.36 -7.36
N CYS A 238 0.53 -8.07 -7.24
CA CYS A 238 0.76 -7.22 -8.41
C CYS A 238 1.84 -7.78 -9.33
N LYS A 239 2.96 -8.29 -8.78
CA LYS A 239 4.00 -8.94 -9.59
C LYS A 239 3.40 -10.04 -10.47
N LYS A 240 2.77 -11.02 -9.83
CA LYS A 240 2.26 -12.22 -10.50
C LYS A 240 1.13 -11.94 -11.49
N GLU A 241 0.21 -11.05 -11.13
CA GLU A 241 -1.07 -10.93 -11.83
C GLU A 241 -1.14 -9.69 -12.75
N ILE A 242 -0.24 -8.71 -12.57
CA ILE A 242 -0.18 -7.46 -13.36
C ILE A 242 1.15 -7.36 -14.10
N ILE A 243 2.29 -7.43 -13.39
CA ILE A 243 3.60 -7.09 -13.96
C ILE A 243 4.09 -8.20 -14.88
N ASP A 244 4.19 -9.43 -14.37
CA ASP A 244 4.75 -10.57 -15.11
C ASP A 244 3.97 -10.86 -16.41
N PRO A 245 2.63 -10.85 -16.43
CA PRO A 245 1.89 -11.03 -17.69
C PRO A 245 2.20 -9.97 -18.73
N ILE A 246 2.33 -8.70 -18.32
CA ILE A 246 2.66 -7.60 -19.24
C ILE A 246 4.09 -7.76 -19.79
N LEU A 247 5.06 -8.10 -18.93
CA LEU A 247 6.44 -8.30 -19.33
C LEU A 247 6.65 -9.56 -20.19
N GLN A 248 5.88 -10.63 -19.95
CA GLN A 248 5.90 -11.83 -20.78
C GLN A 248 5.36 -11.57 -22.19
N GLU A 249 4.33 -10.73 -22.30
CA GLU A 249 3.71 -10.40 -23.59
C GLU A 249 4.55 -9.38 -24.39
N LYS A 250 5.10 -8.36 -23.73
CA LYS A 250 5.76 -7.21 -24.40
C LYS A 250 7.28 -7.22 -24.30
N GLY A 251 7.85 -8.11 -23.50
CA GLY A 251 9.28 -8.14 -23.21
C GLY A 251 9.72 -7.14 -22.14
N PRO A 252 11.03 -7.07 -21.86
CA PRO A 252 11.59 -6.12 -20.89
C PRO A 252 11.34 -4.67 -21.27
N LEU A 253 11.02 -3.83 -20.27
CA LEU A 253 10.77 -2.40 -20.49
C LEU A 253 12.05 -1.58 -20.27
N THR A 254 12.41 -0.76 -21.25
CA THR A 254 13.47 0.24 -21.14
C THR A 254 12.84 1.61 -20.86
N ILE A 255 13.34 2.30 -19.84
CA ILE A 255 12.83 3.59 -19.38
C ILE A 255 13.91 4.63 -19.61
N GLU A 256 13.65 5.62 -20.46
CA GLU A 256 14.53 6.75 -20.69
C GLU A 256 14.08 7.99 -19.91
N PHE A 257 15.05 8.73 -19.38
CA PHE A 257 14.84 10.00 -18.70
C PHE A 257 15.42 11.13 -19.55
N ARG A 258 14.56 11.90 -20.22
CA ARG A 258 15.00 12.98 -21.10
C ARG A 258 14.13 14.22 -20.97
N GLY A 259 14.78 15.34 -20.76
CA GLY A 259 14.18 16.66 -20.65
C GLY A 259 13.52 16.90 -19.31
N LEU A 260 13.17 18.16 -19.05
CA LEU A 260 12.56 18.58 -17.80
C LEU A 260 11.10 19.00 -17.96
N LYS A 261 10.38 18.95 -16.85
CA LYS A 261 9.05 19.53 -16.73
C LYS A 261 8.82 20.05 -15.31
N CYS A 262 8.02 21.10 -15.23
CA CYS A 262 7.54 21.67 -13.98
C CYS A 262 6.25 20.99 -13.54
N MET A 263 6.16 20.65 -12.25
CA MET A 263 4.93 20.11 -11.67
C MET A 263 3.84 21.17 -11.63
N GLU A 264 4.19 22.39 -11.23
CA GLU A 264 3.28 23.52 -11.22
C GLU A 264 3.05 24.06 -12.65
N ARG A 265 1.84 24.58 -12.91
CA ARG A 265 1.50 25.21 -14.20
C ARG A 265 2.32 26.48 -14.49
N ASN A 266 2.73 27.21 -13.46
CA ASN A 266 3.51 28.43 -13.59
C ASN A 266 4.97 28.18 -13.21
N SER A 267 5.86 28.18 -14.20
CA SER A 267 7.30 27.94 -14.03
C SER A 267 8.00 29.01 -13.20
N THR A 268 7.50 30.25 -13.19
CA THR A 268 8.07 31.35 -12.37
C THR A 268 7.83 31.15 -10.87
N LYS A 269 6.93 30.23 -10.50
CA LYS A 269 6.60 29.87 -9.11
C LYS A 269 6.72 28.36 -8.90
N ALA A 270 7.69 27.73 -9.56
CA ALA A 270 7.94 26.31 -9.47
C ALA A 270 8.30 25.91 -8.03
N LYS A 271 7.87 24.71 -7.64
CA LYS A 271 8.31 24.05 -6.41
C LYS A 271 9.00 22.74 -6.71
N VAL A 272 8.60 22.08 -7.80
CA VAL A 272 9.14 20.78 -8.20
C VAL A 272 9.48 20.79 -9.69
N LEU A 273 10.74 20.44 -10.00
CA LEU A 273 11.15 20.01 -11.33
C LEU A 273 11.45 18.52 -11.33
N TYR A 274 11.09 17.87 -12.43
CA TYR A 274 11.35 16.46 -12.64
C TYR A 274 11.82 16.18 -14.07
N ALA A 275 12.62 15.13 -14.21
CA ALA A 275 12.95 14.58 -15.52
C ALA A 275 11.73 13.83 -16.07
N LYS A 276 11.40 14.08 -17.34
CA LYS A 276 10.30 13.39 -18.03
C LYS A 276 10.69 11.92 -18.23
N VAL A 277 9.69 11.05 -18.15
CA VAL A 277 9.83 9.60 -18.35
C VAL A 277 9.36 9.27 -19.77
N GLN A 278 10.18 8.54 -20.52
CA GLN A 278 9.89 8.07 -21.86
C GLN A 278 9.99 6.54 -21.89
N GLU A 279 8.88 5.88 -22.22
CA GLU A 279 8.78 4.44 -22.41
C GLU A 279 7.84 4.19 -23.59
N GLU A 280 8.32 3.52 -24.64
CA GLU A 280 7.72 3.54 -25.98
C GLU A 280 6.40 2.76 -26.06
N THR A 281 6.23 1.73 -25.24
CA THR A 281 5.09 0.79 -25.34
C THR A 281 3.87 1.22 -24.53
N GLY A 282 4.02 2.22 -23.66
CA GLY A 282 3.01 2.65 -22.69
C GLY A 282 2.71 1.63 -21.58
N GLN A 283 3.41 0.48 -21.56
CA GLN A 283 3.19 -0.56 -20.56
C GLN A 283 3.63 -0.12 -19.16
N LEU A 284 4.66 0.72 -19.05
CA LEU A 284 5.09 1.23 -17.75
C LEU A 284 3.98 2.03 -17.07
N GLN A 285 3.29 2.89 -17.83
CA GLN A 285 2.15 3.67 -17.34
C GLN A 285 1.01 2.75 -16.90
N LYS A 286 0.68 1.75 -17.73
CA LYS A 286 -0.34 0.75 -17.43
C LYS A 286 -0.03 -0.04 -16.15
N ILE A 287 1.22 -0.43 -15.93
CA ILE A 287 1.67 -1.10 -14.71
C ILE A 287 1.51 -0.17 -13.50
N ALA A 288 2.00 1.07 -13.62
CA ALA A 288 1.96 2.05 -12.53
C ALA A 288 0.52 2.36 -12.09
N ASP A 289 -0.38 2.59 -13.04
CA ASP A 289 -1.78 2.88 -12.81
C ASP A 289 -2.50 1.70 -12.13
N GLN A 290 -2.26 0.47 -12.61
CA GLN A 290 -2.87 -0.72 -12.01
C GLN A 290 -2.36 -1.00 -10.60
N ILE A 291 -1.05 -0.83 -10.32
CA ILE A 291 -0.50 -0.94 -8.97
C ILE A 291 -1.16 0.11 -8.06
N SER A 292 -1.18 1.38 -8.48
CA SER A 292 -1.76 2.47 -7.69
C SER A 292 -3.24 2.22 -7.40
N LYS A 293 -4.04 1.88 -8.42
CA LYS A 293 -5.47 1.53 -8.29
C LYS A 293 -5.67 0.40 -7.30
N TYR A 294 -4.86 -0.66 -7.39
CA TYR A 294 -4.96 -1.80 -6.50
C TYR A 294 -4.67 -1.43 -5.04
N PHE A 295 -3.61 -0.66 -4.77
CA PHE A 295 -3.28 -0.21 -3.41
C PHE A 295 -4.30 0.78 -2.83
N VAL A 296 -4.95 1.60 -3.67
CA VAL A 296 -6.10 2.43 -3.26
C VAL A 296 -7.28 1.56 -2.85
N GLN A 297 -7.62 0.51 -3.62
CA GLN A 297 -8.73 -0.38 -3.30
C GLN A 297 -8.47 -1.22 -2.03
N GLN A 298 -7.21 -1.59 -1.79
CA GLN A 298 -6.80 -2.24 -0.52
C GLN A 298 -6.82 -1.27 0.68
N GLY A 299 -7.07 0.02 0.44
CA GLY A 299 -7.18 1.04 1.48
C GLY A 299 -5.84 1.47 2.07
N PHE A 300 -4.71 1.17 1.41
CA PHE A 300 -3.35 1.58 1.82
C PHE A 300 -2.90 2.90 1.23
N SER A 301 -3.61 3.39 0.21
CA SER A 301 -3.38 4.68 -0.41
C SER A 301 -4.69 5.46 -0.57
N ARG A 302 -4.58 6.75 -0.89
CA ARG A 302 -5.70 7.59 -1.30
C ARG A 302 -5.61 7.84 -2.80
N LYS A 303 -6.75 7.92 -3.47
CA LYS A 303 -6.79 8.34 -4.88
C LYS A 303 -6.48 9.83 -4.96
N GLU A 304 -5.33 10.18 -5.53
CA GLU A 304 -4.96 11.59 -5.77
C GLU A 304 -5.32 12.03 -7.18
N HIS A 305 -5.07 11.16 -8.17
CA HIS A 305 -5.35 11.38 -9.59
C HIS A 305 -5.89 10.09 -10.23
N ASP A 306 -6.44 10.18 -11.43
CA ASP A 306 -6.88 8.99 -12.19
C ASP A 306 -5.67 8.14 -12.62
N ASN A 307 -4.59 8.79 -13.05
CA ASN A 307 -3.37 8.13 -13.50
C ASN A 307 -2.17 8.60 -12.66
N VAL A 308 -1.20 7.71 -12.46
CA VAL A 308 0.09 7.99 -11.85
C VAL A 308 0.86 8.94 -12.78
N THR A 309 1.29 10.07 -12.24
CA THR A 309 2.25 10.93 -12.94
C THR A 309 3.63 10.32 -12.78
N LEU A 310 4.13 9.62 -13.79
CA LEU A 310 5.50 9.08 -13.78
C LEU A 310 6.51 10.22 -13.90
N HIS A 311 7.34 10.38 -12.88
CA HIS A 311 8.35 11.44 -12.85
C HIS A 311 9.52 11.09 -11.94
N MET A 312 10.73 11.48 -12.35
CA MET A 312 11.93 11.43 -11.51
C MET A 312 12.23 12.84 -11.00
N THR A 313 11.92 13.12 -9.73
CA THR A 313 12.15 14.45 -9.15
C THR A 313 13.64 14.78 -9.07
N VAL A 314 14.03 15.91 -9.66
CA VAL A 314 15.41 16.41 -9.66
C VAL A 314 15.58 17.60 -8.72
N ILE A 315 14.56 18.46 -8.60
CA ILE A 315 14.56 19.64 -7.73
C ILE A 315 13.24 19.71 -6.99
N ASN A 316 13.28 19.95 -5.68
CA ASN A 316 12.10 20.16 -4.84
C ASN A 316 12.40 21.14 -3.70
N THR A 317 11.59 22.19 -3.55
CA THR A 317 11.74 23.15 -2.45
C THR A 317 11.56 22.53 -1.06
N PHE A 318 10.89 21.37 -0.97
CA PHE A 318 10.74 20.62 0.27
C PHE A 318 12.07 20.07 0.82
N TYR A 319 13.10 19.91 -0.02
CA TYR A 319 14.41 19.42 0.41
C TYR A 319 15.24 20.48 1.16
N LEU A 320 14.84 21.76 1.07
CA LEU A 320 15.44 22.82 1.87
C LEU A 320 15.42 22.45 3.35
N LYS A 321 16.53 22.72 4.05
CA LYS A 321 16.59 22.55 5.49
C LYS A 321 15.54 23.43 6.18
N LYS A 322 14.88 22.91 7.23
CA LYS A 322 13.83 23.63 7.98
C LYS A 322 14.19 25.06 8.39
N LYS A 323 15.46 25.32 8.73
CA LYS A 323 15.96 26.68 9.05
C LYS A 323 15.84 27.62 7.85
N LYS A 324 16.21 27.17 6.64
CA LYS A 324 16.11 27.94 5.39
C LYS A 324 14.67 28.10 4.91
N GLN A 325 13.81 27.09 5.11
CA GLN A 325 12.38 27.16 4.74
C GLN A 325 11.60 28.30 5.42
N LYS A 326 12.08 28.83 6.56
CA LYS A 326 11.46 29.97 7.25
C LYS A 326 11.76 31.32 6.59
N PHE A 327 12.89 31.42 5.89
CA PHE A 327 13.41 32.70 5.37
C PHE A 327 13.43 32.76 3.84
N MET A 328 13.39 31.60 3.16
CA MET A 328 13.36 31.54 1.70
C MET A 328 11.94 31.43 1.16
N HIS A 329 11.72 31.98 -0.03
CA HIS A 329 10.51 31.74 -0.79
C HIS A 329 10.30 30.23 -1.00
N LYS A 330 9.04 29.77 -0.90
CA LYS A 330 8.68 28.35 -1.07
C LYS A 330 8.61 27.92 -2.53
N ASN A 331 9.18 28.72 -3.43
CA ASN A 331 9.20 28.56 -4.88
C ASN A 331 10.49 29.16 -5.46
N PHE A 332 10.74 28.86 -6.73
CA PHE A 332 11.83 29.40 -7.53
C PHE A 332 11.35 29.61 -8.97
N ASP A 333 12.04 30.46 -9.73
CA ASP A 333 11.81 30.62 -11.16
C ASP A 333 12.57 29.55 -11.94
N ALA A 334 11.82 28.64 -12.55
CA ALA A 334 12.35 27.54 -13.34
C ALA A 334 12.45 27.85 -14.84
N THR A 335 12.07 29.06 -15.29
CA THR A 335 11.85 29.36 -16.71
C THR A 335 13.12 29.17 -17.55
N GLN A 336 14.26 29.71 -17.07
CA GLN A 336 15.54 29.56 -17.76
C GLN A 336 16.02 28.09 -17.73
N ILE A 337 15.91 27.42 -16.58
CA ILE A 337 16.30 26.01 -16.41
C ILE A 337 15.51 25.10 -17.36
N LEU A 338 14.20 25.31 -17.49
CA LEU A 338 13.35 24.52 -18.38
C LEU A 338 13.73 24.71 -19.84
N LYS A 339 14.14 25.93 -20.22
CA LYS A 339 14.58 26.25 -21.58
C LYS A 339 15.92 25.59 -21.89
N ASP A 340 16.91 25.78 -21.02
CA ASP A 340 18.27 25.29 -21.25
C ASP A 340 18.36 23.75 -21.17
N HIS A 341 17.49 23.14 -20.37
CA HIS A 341 17.46 21.69 -20.14
C HIS A 341 16.21 21.00 -20.70
N GLU A 342 15.56 21.59 -21.70
CA GLU A 342 14.35 21.03 -22.33
C GLU A 342 14.55 19.58 -22.82
N ASN A 343 15.76 19.29 -23.29
CA ASN A 343 16.16 18.03 -23.93
C ASN A 343 17.33 17.33 -23.22
N THR A 344 17.69 17.74 -22.00
CA THR A 344 18.79 17.12 -21.24
C THR A 344 18.55 15.63 -21.04
N TYR A 345 19.48 14.80 -21.49
CA TYR A 345 19.44 13.36 -21.27
C TYR A 345 20.01 13.04 -19.89
N PHE A 346 19.22 12.36 -19.06
CA PHE A 346 19.63 11.92 -17.73
C PHE A 346 20.11 10.46 -17.74
N GLY A 347 19.67 9.63 -18.67
CA GLY A 347 20.05 8.22 -18.70
C GLY A 347 18.87 7.32 -19.03
N LYS A 348 19.13 6.02 -19.09
CA LYS A 348 18.11 5.00 -19.25
C LYS A 348 18.34 3.83 -18.30
N ILE A 349 17.27 3.11 -17.97
CA ILE A 349 17.32 1.90 -17.16
C ILE A 349 16.44 0.81 -17.78
N ASN A 350 16.79 -0.45 -17.52
CA ASN A 350 15.85 -1.55 -17.71
C ASN A 350 15.05 -1.72 -16.42
N LEU A 351 13.73 -1.82 -16.54
CA LEU A 351 12.87 -2.11 -15.42
C LEU A 351 13.21 -3.50 -14.85
N SER A 352 13.66 -3.54 -13.61
CA SER A 352 14.19 -4.75 -12.96
C SER A 352 13.59 -5.00 -11.58
N THR A 353 13.20 -3.94 -10.86
CA THR A 353 12.73 -4.08 -9.48
C THR A 353 11.71 -3.01 -9.10
N PHE A 354 10.79 -3.35 -8.19
CA PHE A 354 9.97 -2.39 -7.47
C PHE A 354 10.25 -2.51 -5.97
N HIS A 355 10.41 -1.36 -5.31
CA HIS A 355 10.65 -1.30 -3.88
C HIS A 355 9.42 -0.77 -3.14
N LEU A 356 8.99 -1.48 -2.10
CA LEU A 356 8.16 -0.94 -1.04
C LEU A 356 9.08 -0.33 0.03
N SER A 357 9.20 0.99 0.05
CA SER A 357 10.20 1.70 0.84
C SER A 357 9.59 2.55 1.96
N GLN A 358 10.32 2.72 3.06
CA GLN A 358 9.98 3.63 4.15
C GLN A 358 10.42 5.06 3.80
N LEU A 359 9.56 6.06 4.06
CA LEU A 359 9.86 7.46 3.70
C LEU A 359 10.99 8.08 4.53
N THR A 360 11.18 7.62 5.76
CA THR A 360 12.07 8.26 6.75
C THR A 360 13.36 7.47 7.00
N ALA A 361 13.31 6.14 6.87
CA ALA A 361 14.46 5.28 7.06
C ALA A 361 15.36 5.24 5.81
N LYS A 362 16.65 4.99 6.04
CA LYS A 362 17.69 5.05 5.02
C LYS A 362 18.53 3.77 5.08
N SER A 363 18.76 3.16 3.93
CA SER A 363 19.67 2.02 3.76
C SER A 363 21.14 2.45 3.76
N ALA A 364 22.04 1.47 3.87
CA ALA A 364 23.48 1.70 3.90
C ALA A 364 24.00 2.42 2.63
N ASP A 365 23.41 2.13 1.48
CA ASP A 365 23.79 2.66 0.16
C ASP A 365 23.36 4.11 -0.10
N GLY A 366 22.54 4.72 0.75
CA GLY A 366 22.01 6.05 0.45
C GLY A 366 20.49 6.12 0.26
N TYR A 367 19.91 5.03 -0.24
CA TYR A 367 18.52 4.97 -0.67
C TYR A 367 17.56 4.89 0.51
N PHE A 368 16.27 4.76 0.20
CA PHE A 368 15.24 4.51 1.20
C PHE A 368 15.31 3.05 1.66
N GLU A 369 15.14 2.83 2.97
CA GLU A 369 15.10 1.49 3.52
C GLU A 369 13.88 0.75 2.97
N ALA A 370 14.11 -0.42 2.36
CA ALA A 370 13.06 -1.21 1.76
C ALA A 370 12.43 -2.14 2.80
N THR A 371 11.11 -2.02 2.98
CA THR A 371 10.31 -3.02 3.69
C THR A 371 10.18 -4.30 2.88
N ALA A 372 10.10 -4.19 1.55
CA ALA A 372 10.19 -5.31 0.62
C ALA A 372 10.65 -4.85 -0.77
N LYS A 373 11.15 -5.81 -1.55
CA LYS A 373 11.51 -5.63 -2.95
C LYS A 373 10.93 -6.78 -3.76
N ILE A 374 10.53 -6.51 -4.99
CA ILE A 374 10.20 -7.55 -5.97
C ILE A 374 11.15 -7.39 -7.17
N GLU A 375 11.83 -8.46 -7.54
CA GLU A 375 12.68 -8.55 -8.73
C GLU A 375 11.87 -9.13 -9.87
N LEU A 376 11.98 -8.58 -11.08
CA LEU A 376 11.09 -8.88 -12.21
C LEU A 376 11.54 -10.06 -13.07
#